data_AF-A0A9D7S0U5-F1
#
_entry.id   AF-A0A9D7S0U5-F1
#
_cell.length_a   1.000
_cell.length_b   1.000
_cell.length_c   1.000
_cell.angle_alpha   90.00
_cell.angle_beta   90.00
_cell.angle_gamma   90.00
#
_symmetry.space_group_name_H-M   'P 1'
#
loop_
_entity.id
_entity.type
_entity.pdbx_description
1 polymer ?
#
loop_
_entity_poly.entity_id
_entity_poly.type
_entity_poly.pdbx_seq_one_letter_code
_entity_poly.pdbx_strand_id
1 'polypeptide(L)' 'MREIAIVGRACVLPGALSPEALWQAVVEGRDLTTSVDPAPVGWVRAGRSGAWSVGKRRGAAARAT' A
#
# COMPACT_ATOMS: atom_id res chain seq x y z
N MET A 1 10.86 -28.73 7.83
CA MET A 1 10.32 -27.48 7.24
C MET A 1 8.81 -27.53 7.38
N ARG A 2 8.14 -26.44 7.76
CA ARG A 2 6.68 -26.40 7.87
C ARG A 2 6.12 -25.40 6.86
N GLU A 3 4.99 -25.76 6.26
CA GLU A 3 4.32 -24.93 5.27
C GLU A 3 3.58 -23.76 5.93
N ILE A 4 3.47 -22.66 5.19
CA ILE A 4 2.66 -21.51 5.55
C ILE A 4 1.53 -21.43 4.53
N ALA A 5 0.29 -21.50 5.01
CA ALA A 5 -0.89 -21.40 4.16
C ALA A 5 -1.26 -19.94 3.88
N ILE A 6 -1.68 -19.66 2.64
CA ILE A 6 -2.37 -18.42 2.28
C ILE A 6 -3.85 -18.63 2.57
N VAL A 7 -4.36 -17.97 3.59
CA VAL A 7 -5.76 -18.15 4.06
C VAL A 7 -6.72 -17.07 3.56
N GLY A 8 -6.22 -16.05 2.85
CA GLY A 8 -7.06 -14.98 2.30
C GLY A 8 -6.28 -14.06 1.36
N ARG A 9 -7.02 -13.31 0.54
CA ARG A 9 -6.50 -12.31 -0.40
C ARG A 9 -7.44 -11.11 -0.48
N ALA A 10 -6.87 -9.91 -0.62
CA ALA A 10 -7.61 -8.67 -0.86
C ALA A 10 -6.68 -7.69 -1.57
N CYS A 11 -7.20 -6.94 -2.55
CA CYS A 11 -6.46 -5.89 -3.24
C CYS A 11 -7.41 -4.90 -3.90
N VAL A 12 -6.90 -3.67 -4.08
CA VAL A 12 -7.49 -2.65 -4.95
C VAL A 12 -6.36 -2.14 -5.85
N LEU A 13 -6.55 -2.26 -7.16
CA LEU A 13 -5.55 -1.97 -8.18
C LEU A 13 -6.23 -1.26 -9.37
N PRO A 14 -5.47 -0.63 -10.28
CA PRO A 14 -6.03 -0.04 -11.50
C PRO A 14 -6.89 -1.06 -12.24
N GLY A 15 -8.12 -0.69 -12.58
CA GLY A 15 -9.07 -1.56 -13.28
C GLY A 15 -9.58 -2.78 -12.49
N ALA A 16 -9.16 -2.99 -11.24
CA ALA A 16 -9.55 -4.16 -10.44
C ALA A 16 -9.80 -3.80 -8.96
N LEU A 17 -11.08 -3.71 -8.59
CA LEU A 17 -11.51 -3.40 -7.23
C LEU A 17 -11.67 -4.65 -6.34
N SER A 18 -11.39 -5.84 -6.88
CA SER A 18 -11.40 -7.10 -6.14
C SER A 18 -10.32 -8.06 -6.68
N PRO A 19 -9.88 -9.04 -5.86
CA PRO A 19 -8.98 -10.10 -6.32
C PRO A 19 -9.53 -10.89 -7.51
N GLU A 20 -10.85 -11.09 -7.57
CA GLU A 20 -11.53 -11.79 -8.66
C GLU A 20 -11.45 -10.99 -9.96
N ALA A 21 -11.69 -9.67 -9.89
CA ALA A 21 -11.56 -8.78 -11.05
C ALA A 21 -10.12 -8.74 -11.58
N LEU A 22 -9.13 -8.74 -10.67
CA LEU A 22 -7.71 -8.85 -11.03
C LEU A 22 -7.44 -10.16 -11.76
N TRP A 23 -7.91 -11.29 -11.22
CA TRP A 23 -7.63 -12.60 -11.82
C TRP A 23 -8.22 -12.74 -13.22
N GLN A 24 -9.44 -12.23 -13.46
CA GLN A 24 -10.02 -12.19 -14.80
C GLN A 24 -9.16 -11.36 -15.76
N ALA A 25 -8.73 -10.16 -15.36
CA ALA A 25 -7.88 -9.32 -16.21
C ALA A 25 -6.55 -9.99 -16.58
N VAL A 26 -5.94 -10.76 -15.66
CA VAL A 26 -4.70 -11.51 -15.93
C VAL A 26 -4.94 -12.64 -16.93
N VAL A 27 -6.01 -13.42 -16.75
CA VAL A 27 -6.37 -14.52 -17.66
C VAL A 27 -6.68 -13.99 -19.06
N GLU A 28 -7.33 -12.83 -19.15
CA GLU A 28 -7.65 -12.15 -20.40
C GLU A 28 -6.46 -11.39 -21.02
N GLY A 29 -5.34 -11.25 -20.29
CA GLY A 29 -4.16 -10.51 -20.74
C GLY A 29 -4.41 -9.01 -20.95
N ARG A 30 -5.30 -8.40 -20.16
CA ARG A 30 -5.65 -6.97 -20.29
C ARG A 30 -4.52 -6.06 -19.79
N ASP A 31 -4.24 -5.01 -20.55
CA ASP A 31 -3.45 -3.87 -20.07
C ASP A 31 -4.36 -2.93 -19.28
N LEU A 32 -4.08 -2.78 -17.98
CA LEU A 32 -4.83 -1.91 -17.06
C LEU A 32 -4.10 -0.60 -16.76
N THR A 33 -3.01 -0.32 -17.47
CA THR A 33 -2.29 0.94 -17.32
C THR A 33 -3.05 2.07 -18.01
N THR A 34 -3.02 3.24 -17.40
CA THR A 34 -3.64 4.45 -17.95
C THR A 34 -2.63 5.58 -17.94
N SER A 35 -2.71 6.47 -18.93
CA SER A 35 -2.01 7.75 -18.82
C SER A 35 -2.51 8.49 -17.60
N VAL A 36 -1.59 9.13 -16.89
CA VAL A 36 -1.95 10.15 -15.91
C VAL A 36 -2.27 11.42 -16.67
N ASP A 37 -3.42 12.03 -16.38
CA ASP A 37 -3.67 13.41 -16.81
C ASP A 37 -2.60 14.32 -16.21
N PRO A 38 -2.16 15.37 -16.92
CA PRO A 38 -1.24 16.34 -16.35
C PRO A 38 -1.87 16.91 -15.07
N ALA A 39 -1.32 16.43 -13.97
CA ALA A 39 -1.36 17.01 -12.65
C ALA A 39 -1.53 18.54 -12.72
N PRO A 40 -2.50 19.16 -12.03
CA PRO A 40 -2.31 20.54 -11.61
C PRO A 40 -0.96 20.59 -10.86
N VAL A 41 0.00 21.24 -11.48
CA VAL A 41 1.37 21.52 -11.03
C VAL A 41 1.50 21.46 -9.49
N GLY A 42 2.31 20.52 -8.97
CA GLY A 42 2.63 20.47 -7.53
C GLY A 42 3.18 19.15 -6.93
N TRP A 43 3.16 18.04 -7.67
CA TRP A 43 3.40 16.69 -7.13
C TRP A 43 4.59 15.98 -7.79
N VAL A 44 5.33 16.69 -8.64
CA VAL A 44 6.57 16.18 -9.24
C VAL A 44 7.68 16.17 -8.18
N ARG A 45 7.98 14.96 -7.71
CA ARG A 45 9.19 14.54 -6.97
C ARG A 45 9.29 15.02 -5.51
N ALA A 46 8.47 14.43 -4.64
CA ALA A 46 8.89 14.24 -3.25
C ALA A 46 9.98 13.15 -3.23
N GLY A 47 11.24 13.58 -3.35
CA GLY A 47 12.39 12.72 -3.06
C GLY A 47 12.21 12.08 -1.69
N ARG A 48 12.57 10.79 -1.58
CA ARG A 48 12.64 10.06 -0.32
C ARG A 48 13.36 10.89 0.76
N SER A 49 12.64 11.29 1.79
CA SER A 49 13.20 11.51 3.12
C SER A 49 12.18 10.95 4.11
N GLY A 50 12.49 9.78 4.66
CA GLY A 50 11.62 9.09 5.58
C GLY A 50 11.27 9.97 6.79
N ALA A 51 9.99 10.10 7.06
CA ALA A 51 9.47 10.54 8.35
C ALA A 51 8.40 9.54 8.81
N TRP A 52 8.78 8.26 8.91
CA TRP A 52 8.06 7.37 9.81
C TRP A 52 8.48 7.75 11.22
N SER A 53 7.54 8.32 11.99
CA SER A 53 7.74 8.57 13.41
C SER A 53 7.87 7.23 14.11
N VAL A 54 9.11 6.77 14.34
CA VAL A 54 9.35 5.72 15.34
C VAL A 54 8.87 6.29 16.68
N GLY A 55 7.98 5.57 17.34
CA GLY A 55 7.25 6.04 18.50
C GLY A 55 8.16 6.72 19.53
N LYS A 56 7.87 8.00 19.80
CA LYS A 56 8.41 8.70 20.96
C LYS A 56 7.78 8.03 22.19
N ARG A 57 8.41 6.96 22.71
CA ARG A 57 8.10 6.43 24.03
C ARG A 57 8.30 7.57 25.02
N ARG A 58 7.20 8.19 25.44
CA ARG A 58 7.20 9.02 26.65
C ARG A 58 7.34 8.07 27.83
N GLY A 59 8.58 7.76 28.18
CA GLY A 59 8.89 7.38 29.55
C GLY A 59 8.69 8.61 30.42
N ALA A 60 7.74 8.55 31.35
CA ALA A 60 7.66 9.49 32.45
C ALA A 60 7.28 8.70 33.71
N ALA A 61 8.34 8.41 34.46
CA ALA A 61 8.45 8.04 35.86
C ALA A 61 7.17 7.78 36.66
N ALA A 62 7.14 6.60 37.26
CA ALA A 62 6.49 6.36 38.54
C ALA A 62 6.79 7.52 39.50
N ARG A 63 5.74 8.10 40.10
CA ARG A 63 5.87 8.93 41.28
C ARG A 63 5.17 8.20 42.41
N ALA A 64 6.00 7.71 43.33
CA ALA A 64 5.60 7.29 44.66
C ALA A 64 5.06 8.49 45.43
N THR A 65 3.86 8.33 45.98
CA THR A 65 3.43 8.65 47.36
C THR A 65 2.02 8.17 47.53
#